data_AF-A0A428YSU0-F1
#
_entry.id   AF-A0A428YSU0-F1
#
_cell.length_a   1.000
_cell.length_b   1.000
_cell.length_c   1.000
_cell.angle_alpha   90.00
_cell.angle_beta   90.00
_cell.angle_gamma   90.00
#
_symmetry.space_group_name_H-M   'P 1'
#
loop_
_entity.id
_entity.type
_entity.pdbx_description
1 polymer ?
#
loop_
_entity_poly.entity_id
_entity_poly.type
_entity_poly.pdbx_seq_one_letter_code
_entity_poly.pdbx_strand_id
1 'polypeptide(L)' 'MLMTAALVATTILAVPGSPAQARACPLDWYCHWVYYSDSTYTTVVGERVTGCPGDSSGWGVRSSHQEYTEFPC' A
#
# COMPACT_ATOMS: atom_id res chain seq x y z
N MET A 1 -16.87 -48.85 -19.05
CA MET A 1 -16.39 -48.06 -17.90
C MET A 1 -15.39 -47.03 -18.39
N LEU A 2 -15.66 -45.76 -18.06
CA LEU A 2 -14.76 -44.60 -17.91
C LEU A 2 -13.85 -44.19 -19.09
N MET A 3 -14.23 -43.10 -19.77
CA MET A 3 -13.28 -42.18 -20.42
C MET A 3 -13.01 -41.02 -19.45
N THR A 4 -11.76 -40.94 -18.98
CA THR A 4 -11.24 -40.01 -17.99
C THR A 4 -11.25 -38.56 -18.50
N ALA A 5 -11.99 -37.69 -17.81
CA ALA A 5 -11.96 -36.24 -18.01
C ALA A 5 -10.66 -35.67 -17.43
N ALA A 6 -9.83 -35.04 -18.27
CA ALA A 6 -8.64 -34.32 -17.83
C ALA A 6 -9.05 -32.96 -17.26
N LEU A 7 -9.03 -32.81 -15.92
CA LEU A 7 -9.12 -31.50 -15.28
C LEU A 7 -7.78 -30.78 -15.46
N VAL A 8 -7.76 -29.74 -16.29
CA VAL A 8 -6.65 -28.79 -16.36
C VAL A 8 -6.77 -27.88 -15.14
N ALA A 9 -5.99 -28.15 -14.10
CA ALA A 9 -5.87 -27.28 -12.94
C ALA A 9 -5.02 -26.05 -13.31
N THR A 10 -5.66 -24.91 -13.57
CA THR A 10 -4.98 -23.62 -13.69
C THR A 10 -4.55 -23.14 -12.31
N THR A 11 -3.30 -23.43 -11.93
CA THR A 11 -2.69 -22.85 -10.73
C THR A 11 -2.43 -21.37 -10.97
N ILE A 12 -3.33 -20.52 -10.46
CA ILE A 12 -3.13 -19.07 -10.42
C ILE A 12 -2.01 -18.83 -9.40
N LEU A 13 -0.78 -18.62 -9.87
CA LEU A 13 0.34 -18.20 -9.04
C LEU A 13 0.00 -16.79 -8.53
N ALA A 14 -0.41 -16.70 -7.25
CA ALA A 14 -0.50 -15.42 -6.57
C ALA A 14 0.91 -14.84 -6.49
N VAL A 15 1.23 -13.89 -7.38
CA VAL A 15 2.46 -13.11 -7.31
C VAL A 15 2.28 -12.15 -6.12
N PRO A 16 3.05 -12.30 -5.02
CA PRO A 16 3.03 -11.30 -3.97
C PRO A 16 3.49 -9.97 -4.60
N GLY A 17 2.63 -8.95 -4.55
CA GLY A 17 2.99 -7.62 -5.05
C GLY A 17 4.29 -7.16 -4.39
N SER A 18 5.27 -6.77 -5.20
CA SER A 18 6.52 -6.21 -4.70
C SER A 18 6.24 -5.07 -3.72
N PRO A 19 7.01 -4.94 -2.62
CA PRO A 19 6.81 -3.84 -1.68
C PRO A 19 6.96 -2.53 -2.46
N ALA A 20 5.88 -1.75 -2.55
CA ALA A 20 5.91 -0.45 -3.18
C ALA A 20 7.00 0.38 -2.50
N GLN A 21 8.01 0.79 -3.28
CA GLN A 21 9.12 1.56 -2.75
C GLN A 21 8.57 2.87 -2.20
N ALA A 22 8.58 3.01 -0.87
CA ALA A 22 8.11 4.22 -0.22
C ALA A 22 9.03 5.38 -0.61
N ARG A 23 8.53 6.29 -1.43
CA ARG A 23 9.23 7.50 -1.85
C ARG A 23 9.50 8.38 -0.62
N ALA A 24 10.72 8.92 -0.53
CA ALA A 24 11.06 9.90 0.50
C ALA A 24 10.31 11.22 0.23
N CYS A 25 9.88 11.91 1.30
CA CYS A 25 9.30 13.24 1.17
C CYS A 25 10.40 14.24 0.77
N PRO A 26 10.22 15.06 -0.28
CA PRO A 26 11.17 16.10 -0.64
C PRO A 26 11.34 17.13 0.48
N LEU A 27 12.44 17.89 0.46
CA LEU A 27 12.60 19.06 1.33
C LEU A 27 11.62 20.14 0.91
N ASP A 28 11.06 20.87 1.89
CA ASP A 28 10.09 21.95 1.70
C ASP A 28 8.76 21.46 1.07
N TRP A 29 8.37 20.22 1.36
CA TRP A 29 7.13 19.62 0.91
C TRP A 29 6.35 19.07 2.10
N TYR A 30 5.03 19.14 2.02
CA TYR A 30 4.15 18.38 2.87
C TYR A 30 3.83 17.05 2.20
N CYS A 31 3.99 15.97 2.93
CA CYS A 31 3.72 14.62 2.45
C CYS A 31 2.84 13.87 3.44
N HIS A 32 1.81 13.19 2.96
CA HIS A 32 0.89 12.42 3.79
C HIS A 32 0.65 11.05 3.19
N TRP A 33 0.87 10.03 4.02
CA TRP A 33 0.55 8.64 3.76
C TRP A 33 -0.62 8.22 4.65
N VAL A 34 -1.66 7.65 4.05
CA VAL A 34 -2.76 6.99 4.75
C VAL A 34 -2.69 5.50 4.45
N TYR A 35 -2.71 4.65 5.48
CA TYR A 35 -2.64 3.20 5.37
C TYR A 35 -4.00 2.59 5.72
N TYR A 36 -4.47 1.67 4.89
CA TYR A 36 -5.77 1.00 5.01
C TYR A 36 -5.63 -0.49 5.26
N SER A 37 -6.61 -1.12 5.90
CA SER A 37 -6.59 -2.56 6.17
C SER A 37 -6.59 -3.41 4.90
N ASP A 38 -7.27 -2.94 3.86
CA ASP A 38 -7.58 -3.71 2.67
C ASP A 38 -7.75 -2.82 1.43
N SER A 39 -7.90 -3.44 0.26
CA SER A 39 -7.98 -2.78 -1.03
C SER A 39 -9.28 -2.00 -1.28
N THR A 40 -10.23 -1.98 -0.35
CA THR A 40 -11.43 -1.15 -0.45
C THR A 40 -11.20 0.27 0.04
N TYR A 41 -10.07 0.55 0.70
CA TYR A 41 -9.71 1.88 1.21
C TYR A 41 -10.80 2.49 2.12
N THR A 42 -11.48 1.66 2.92
CA THR A 42 -12.57 2.10 3.81
C THR A 42 -12.14 2.23 5.26
N THR A 43 -11.20 1.40 5.72
CA THR A 43 -10.78 1.36 7.12
C THR A 43 -9.31 1.75 7.24
N VAL A 44 -9.06 2.92 7.85
CA VAL A 44 -7.72 3.45 8.12
C VAL A 44 -7.12 2.71 9.32
N VAL A 45 -5.89 2.22 9.15
CA VAL A 45 -5.13 1.48 10.18
C VAL A 45 -3.85 2.19 10.59
N GLY A 46 -3.50 3.29 9.93
CA GLY A 46 -2.38 4.12 10.31
C GLY A 46 -2.16 5.27 9.33
N GLU A 47 -1.32 6.21 9.73
CA GLU A 47 -0.95 7.37 8.93
C GLU A 47 0.51 7.75 9.18
N ARG A 48 1.12 8.41 8.19
CA ARG A 48 2.42 9.05 8.33
C ARG A 48 2.44 10.38 7.62
N VAL A 49 2.65 11.45 8.38
CA VAL A 49 2.75 12.82 7.89
C VAL A 49 4.19 13.27 8.00
N THR A 50 4.69 13.92 6.95
CA THR A 50 5.92 14.70 6.99
C THR A 50 5.57 16.15 6.67
N GLY A 51 5.84 17.05 7.61
CA GLY A 51 5.61 18.48 7.45
C GLY A 51 6.72 19.15 6.64
N CYS A 52 6.47 20.40 6.22
CA CYS A 52 7.43 21.24 5.51
C CYS A 52 8.83 21.33 6.15
N PRO A 53 8.97 21.42 7.50
CA PRO A 53 10.28 21.44 8.15
C PRO A 53 11.05 20.11 8.04
N GLY A 54 10.41 19.07 7.50
CA GLY A 54 10.93 17.70 7.47
C GLY A 54 10.62 16.89 8.73
N ASP A 55 9.93 17.48 9.72
CA ASP A 55 9.44 16.71 10.87
C ASP A 55 8.43 15.67 10.40
N SER A 56 8.50 14.48 10.99
CA SER A 56 7.63 13.37 10.63
C SER A 56 6.90 12.87 11.86
N SER A 57 5.62 12.63 11.69
CA SER A 57 4.73 12.07 12.71
C SER A 57 3.88 10.96 12.12
N GLY A 58 3.34 10.08 12.95
CA GLY A 58 2.50 9.00 12.47
C GLY A 58 1.98 8.14 13.60
N TRP A 59 0.97 7.33 13.28
CA TRP A 59 0.34 6.39 14.20
C TRP A 59 -0.08 5.12 13.47
N GLY A 60 -0.40 4.09 14.24
CA GLY A 60 -0.92 2.83 13.70
C GLY A 60 0.12 1.99 12.98
N VAL A 61 -0.31 1.24 11.96
CA VAL A 61 0.52 0.30 11.21
C VAL A 61 0.57 0.64 9.73
N ARG A 62 1.70 0.33 9.11
CA ARG A 62 1.86 0.42 7.65
C ARG A 62 1.21 -0.79 7.00
N SER A 63 0.55 -0.58 5.87
CA SER A 63 -0.05 -1.64 5.06
C SER A 63 0.33 -1.47 3.58
N SER A 64 0.04 -2.48 2.77
CA SER A 64 0.21 -2.42 1.31
C SER A 64 -0.88 -1.60 0.61
N HIS A 65 -1.98 -1.31 1.29
CA HIS A 65 -3.11 -0.52 0.77
C HIS A 65 -2.94 0.89 1.29
N GLN A 66 -2.38 1.77 0.47
CA GLN A 66 -1.98 3.08 0.93
C GLN A 66 -2.31 4.16 -0.09
N GLU A 67 -2.66 5.33 0.41
CA GLU A 67 -2.78 6.55 -0.39
C GLU A 67 -1.66 7.52 -0.02
N TYR A 68 -1.14 8.21 -1.03
CA TYR A 68 -0.09 9.20 -0.87
C TYR A 68 -0.53 10.52 -1.46
N THR A 69 -0.43 11.59 -0.68
CA THR A 69 -0.63 12.96 -1.13
C THR A 69 0.63 13.75 -0.83
N GLU A 70 1.07 14.56 -1.80
CA GLU A 70 2.18 15.49 -1.61
C GLU A 70 1.89 16.83 -2.26
N PHE A 71 2.38 17.90 -1.63
CA PHE A 71 2.35 19.23 -2.19
C PHE A 71 3.54 20.06 -1.68
N PRO A 72 4.06 20.98 -2.50
CA PRO A 72 5.09 21.90 -2.08
C PRO A 72 4.56 22.82 -0.98
N CYS A 73 5.45 23.14 -0.05
CA CYS A 73 5.37 24.34 0.76
C CYS A 73 6.01 25.50 -0.05
#